data_AF-A0A953Q9A6-F1
#
_entry.id   AF-A0A953Q9A6-F1
#
_cell.length_a   1.000
_cell.length_b   1.000
_cell.length_c   1.000
_cell.angle_alpha   90.00
_cell.angle_beta   90.00
_cell.angle_gamma   90.00
#
_symmetry.space_group_name_H-M   'P 1'
#
loop_
_entity.id
_entity.type
_entity.pdbx_description
1 polymer ?
#
loop_
_entity_poly.entity_id
_entity_poly.type
_entity_poly.pdbx_seq_one_letter_code
_entity_poly.pdbx_strand_id
1 'polypeptide(L)'
;MTVLLVLFTFITFLLIDHFFSKKSIVVQPALQVAPRQARLAPSLVGGFQVPETLRYHPGHTWALSESPNLVRVGMDDFASKLAGKVEGI
;
A
#
# COMPACT_ATOMS: atom_id res chain seq x y z
N MET A 1 27.81 -4.62 -31.32
CA MET A 1 28.04 -3.42 -30.50
C MET A 1 26.76 -2.90 -29.88
N THR A 2 25.72 -2.56 -30.67
CA THR A 2 24.41 -2.11 -30.17
C THR A 2 23.64 -3.14 -29.33
N VAL A 3 23.69 -4.41 -29.72
CA VAL A 3 23.02 -5.52 -29.00
C VAL A 3 23.53 -5.65 -27.55
N LEU A 4 24.83 -5.48 -27.34
CA LEU A 4 25.43 -5.54 -26.00
C LEU A 4 24.96 -4.38 -25.12
N LEU A 5 24.83 -3.17 -25.68
CA LEU A 5 24.30 -2.00 -24.98
C LEU A 5 22.83 -2.18 -24.56
N VAL A 6 22.01 -2.76 -25.44
CA VAL A 6 20.60 -3.06 -25.13
C VAL A 6 20.50 -4.07 -24.00
N LEU A 7 21.23 -5.19 -24.07
CA LEU A 7 21.24 -6.19 -23.01
C LEU A 7 21.72 -5.63 -21.67
N PHE A 8 22.77 -4.81 -21.68
CA PHE A 8 23.28 -4.16 -20.48
C PHE A 8 22.23 -3.24 -19.84
N THR A 9 21.46 -2.52 -20.65
CA THR A 9 20.37 -1.66 -20.18
C THR A 9 19.29 -2.51 -19.50
N PHE A 10 18.81 -3.57 -20.15
CA PHE A 10 17.80 -4.47 -19.56
C PHE A 10 18.27 -5.11 -18.25
N ILE A 11 19.52 -5.60 -18.20
CA ILE A 11 20.10 -6.19 -16.99
C ILE A 11 20.16 -5.16 -15.85
N THR A 12 20.56 -3.92 -16.16
CA THR A 12 20.62 -2.85 -15.17
C THR A 12 19.23 -2.52 -14.62
N PHE A 13 18.22 -2.41 -15.48
CA PHE A 13 16.83 -2.21 -15.06
C PHE A 13 16.30 -3.37 -14.21
N LEU A 14 16.58 -4.62 -14.59
CA LEU A 14 16.18 -5.81 -13.82
C LEU A 14 16.89 -5.88 -12.46
N LEU A 15 18.15 -5.49 -12.37
CA LEU A 15 18.87 -5.42 -11.09
C LEU A 15 18.27 -4.34 -10.20
N ILE A 16 18.04 -3.14 -10.73
CA ILE A 16 17.38 -2.06 -9.97
C ILE A 16 16.02 -2.54 -9.48
N ASP A 17 15.18 -3.05 -10.37
CA ASP A 17 13.86 -3.57 -10.00
C ASP A 17 13.99 -4.69 -8.96
N HIS A 18 14.93 -5.62 -9.11
CA HIS A 18 15.15 -6.69 -8.14
C HIS A 18 15.55 -6.16 -6.76
N PHE A 19 16.50 -5.24 -6.68
CA PHE A 19 16.98 -4.68 -5.41
C PHE A 19 15.94 -3.79 -4.72
N PHE A 20 15.10 -3.09 -5.49
CA PHE A 20 14.04 -2.24 -4.96
C PHE A 20 12.75 -3.04 -4.67
N SER A 21 12.38 -4.03 -5.47
CA SER A 21 11.23 -4.92 -5.25
C SER A 21 11.42 -5.85 -4.05
N LYS A 22 12.66 -6.18 -3.64
CA LYS A 22 12.88 -6.87 -2.35
C LYS A 22 12.34 -6.08 -1.14
N LYS A 23 12.17 -4.76 -1.27
CA LYS A 23 11.61 -3.90 -0.21
C LYS A 23 10.07 -3.86 -0.23
N SER A 24 9.41 -4.41 -1.26
CA SER A 24 7.96 -4.31 -1.45
C SER A 24 7.27 -5.63 -1.84
N ILE A 25 7.90 -6.78 -1.60
CA ILE A 25 7.20 -8.08 -1.68
C ILE A 25 7.14 -8.66 -0.26
N VAL A 26 6.29 -8.04 0.54
CA VAL A 26 5.60 -8.73 1.63
C VAL A 26 4.18 -8.97 1.10
N VAL A 27 4.04 -9.97 0.22
CA VAL A 27 2.75 -10.66 0.09
C VAL A 27 2.64 -11.51 1.35
N GLN A 28 2.25 -10.88 2.46
CA GLN A 28 1.88 -11.63 3.66
C GLN A 28 0.54 -12.30 3.38
N PRO A 29 0.49 -13.65 3.40
CA PRO A 29 -0.76 -14.37 3.36
C PRO A 29 -1.65 -13.85 4.47
N ALA A 30 -2.93 -13.67 4.15
CA ALA A 30 -3.95 -13.42 5.15
C ALA A 30 -3.78 -14.40 6.32
N LEU A 31 -4.00 -13.92 7.55
CA LEU A 31 -3.90 -14.63 8.84
C LEU A 31 -2.60 -14.41 9.64
N GLN A 32 -2.28 -13.15 9.96
CA GLN A 32 -1.60 -12.86 11.23
C GLN A 32 -2.37 -11.77 11.97
N VAL A 33 -3.18 -12.21 12.94
CA VAL A 33 -3.70 -11.33 14.00
C VAL A 33 -2.54 -11.03 14.93
N ALA A 34 -1.75 -10.00 14.61
CA ALA A 34 -0.69 -9.51 15.47
C ALA A 34 -1.27 -8.53 16.52
N PRO A 35 -0.74 -8.53 17.76
CA PRO A 35 -1.26 -7.69 18.83
C PRO A 35 -1.04 -6.21 18.51
N ARG A 36 -1.92 -5.37 19.03
CA ARG A 36 -1.98 -3.91 18.86
C ARG A 36 -0.60 -3.26 19.04
N GLN A 37 0.16 -3.13 17.96
CA GLN A 37 1.44 -2.43 17.95
C GLN A 37 1.17 -0.93 18.09
N ALA A 38 2.04 -0.27 18.83
CA ALA A 38 2.03 1.15 19.16
C ALA A 38 1.64 1.99 17.94
N ARG A 39 0.97 3.14 18.16
CA ARG A 39 0.68 4.15 17.13
C ARG A 39 1.98 4.57 16.43
N LEU A 40 2.42 3.80 15.46
CA LEU A 40 3.38 4.22 14.46
C LEU A 40 2.68 5.36 13.71
N ALA A 41 3.36 6.49 13.58
CA ALA A 41 2.85 7.59 12.78
C ALA A 41 2.49 7.03 11.39
N PRO A 42 1.27 7.32 10.88
CA PRO A 42 0.84 6.78 9.60
C PRO A 42 1.84 7.21 8.52
N SER A 43 2.20 6.28 7.65
CA SER A 43 3.09 6.60 6.53
C SER A 43 2.41 7.62 5.62
N LEU A 44 3.20 8.58 5.15
CA LEU A 44 2.74 9.70 4.32
C LEU A 44 3.19 9.46 2.88
N VAL A 45 2.22 9.42 1.95
CA VAL A 45 2.46 9.31 0.51
C VAL A 45 1.83 10.52 -0.16
N GLY A 46 2.65 11.37 -0.78
CA GLY A 46 2.15 12.57 -1.46
C GLY A 46 1.36 13.54 -0.57
N GLY A 47 1.60 13.55 0.75
CA GLY A 47 0.85 14.36 1.71
C GLY A 47 -0.47 13.75 2.22
N PHE A 48 -0.77 12.51 1.80
CA PHE A 48 -1.91 11.73 2.29
C PHE A 48 -1.47 10.67 3.28
N GLN A 49 -2.26 10.45 4.32
CA GLN A 49 -2.03 9.39 5.29
C GLN A 49 -2.44 8.04 4.67
N VAL A 50 -1.48 7.13 4.57
CA VAL A 50 -1.69 5.79 3.98
C VAL A 50 -1.17 4.71 4.94
N PRO A 51 -1.83 4.47 6.10
CA PRO A 51 -1.41 3.44 7.03
C PRO A 51 -1.18 2.08 6.35
N GLU A 52 -0.05 1.44 6.64
CA GLU A 52 0.36 0.14 6.07
C GLU A 52 -0.48 -1.04 6.57
N THR A 53 -1.23 -0.85 7.66
CA THR A 53 -2.10 -1.88 8.26
C THR A 53 -3.40 -2.09 7.51
N LEU A 54 -3.73 -1.22 6.56
CA LEU A 54 -4.97 -1.25 5.78
C LEU A 54 -4.75 -1.91 4.42
N ARG A 55 -5.78 -2.57 3.89
CA ARG A 55 -5.79 -3.10 2.53
C ARG A 55 -6.54 -2.13 1.63
N TYR A 56 -5.87 -1.55 0.64
CA TYR A 56 -6.45 -0.53 -0.25
C TYR A 56 -7.01 -1.13 -1.54
N HIS A 57 -8.07 -0.51 -2.04
CA HIS A 57 -8.68 -0.79 -3.33
C HIS A 57 -8.47 0.42 -4.27
N PRO A 58 -8.27 0.21 -5.59
CA PRO A 58 -8.09 1.32 -6.54
C PRO A 58 -9.24 2.33 -6.60
N GLY A 59 -10.42 1.97 -6.09
CA GLY A 59 -11.57 2.87 -5.94
C GLY A 59 -11.53 3.79 -4.72
N HIS A 60 -10.35 4.08 -4.16
CA HIS A 60 -10.14 4.94 -2.98
C HIS A 60 -10.86 4.50 -1.70
N THR A 61 -10.96 3.19 -1.53
CA THR A 61 -11.48 2.57 -0.30
C THR A 61 -10.44 1.68 0.33
N TRP A 62 -10.61 1.41 1.62
CA TRP A 62 -9.79 0.46 2.35
C TRP A 62 -10.66 -0.52 3.13
N ALA A 63 -10.06 -1.68 3.44
CA ALA A 63 -10.62 -2.70 4.30
C ALA A 63 -9.63 -3.10 5.39
N LEU A 64 -10.15 -3.31 6.61
CA LEU A 64 -9.43 -3.84 7.77
C LEU A 64 -10.20 -5.04 8.32
N SER A 65 -9.57 -6.20 8.36
CA SER A 65 -10.14 -7.38 9.02
C SER A 65 -10.01 -7.21 10.53
N GLU A 66 -11.15 -7.07 11.23
CA GLU A 66 -11.18 -6.99 12.70
C GLU A 66 -11.34 -8.38 13.33
N SER A 67 -12.06 -9.28 12.65
CA SER A 67 -12.19 -10.68 13.01
C SER A 67 -12.41 -11.53 11.74
N PRO A 68 -12.40 -12.88 11.82
CA PRO A 68 -12.65 -13.74 10.66
C PRO A 68 -13.99 -13.44 9.94
N ASN A 69 -14.99 -12.94 10.66
CA ASN A 69 -16.33 -12.65 10.13
C ASN A 69 -16.67 -11.15 10.15
N LEU A 70 -15.70 -10.27 10.45
CA LEU A 70 -15.93 -8.82 10.55
C LEU A 70 -14.83 -8.05 9.83
N VAL A 71 -15.26 -7.23 8.87
CA VAL A 71 -14.39 -6.33 8.12
C VAL A 71 -14.92 -4.92 8.27
N ARG A 72 -14.04 -4.00 8.70
CA ARG A 72 -14.29 -2.57 8.65
C ARG A 72 -13.87 -2.04 7.29
N VAL A 73 -14.72 -1.26 6.66
CA VAL A 73 -14.45 -0.60 5.38
C VAL A 73 -14.57 0.92 5.53
N GLY A 74 -13.85 1.66 4.70
CA GLY A 74 -13.91 3.11 4.67
C GLY A 74 -13.28 3.70 3.40
N MET A 75 -13.31 5.03 3.30
CA MET A 75 -12.59 5.78 2.26
C MET A 75 -11.19 6.17 2.74
N ASP A 76 -10.23 6.26 1.82
CA ASP A 76 -8.87 6.69 2.15
C ASP A 76 -8.79 8.20 2.46
N ASP A 77 -7.62 8.64 2.97
CA ASP A 77 -7.41 10.04 3.35
C ASP A 77 -7.58 11.00 2.15
N PHE A 78 -7.19 10.56 0.95
CA PHE A 78 -7.36 11.31 -0.29
C PHE A 78 -8.85 11.54 -0.60
N ALA A 79 -9.64 10.47 -0.65
CA ALA A 79 -11.07 10.55 -0.89
C ALA A 79 -11.80 11.35 0.20
N SER A 80 -11.39 11.22 1.46
CA SER A 80 -11.99 12.00 2.55
C SER A 80 -11.78 13.51 2.37
N LYS A 81 -10.56 13.92 1.99
CA LYS A 81 -10.22 15.32 1.72
C LYS A 81 -10.90 15.84 0.47
N LEU A 82 -11.05 14.99 -0.55
CA LEU A 82 -11.74 15.31 -1.79
C LEU A 82 -13.25 15.48 -1.58
N ALA A 83 -13.87 14.59 -0.79
CA ALA A 83 -15.30 14.64 -0.46
C ALA A 83 -15.64 15.83 0.44
N GLY A 84 -14.70 16.29 1.26
CA GLY A 84 -14.90 17.40 2.17
C GLY A 84 -15.80 17.02 3.34
N LYS A 85 -16.56 17.98 3.86
CA LYS A 85 -17.44 17.76 5.02
C LYS A 85 -18.65 16.92 4.59
N VAL A 86 -18.79 15.75 5.19
CA VAL A 86 -19.99 14.91 5.01
C VAL A 86 -21.11 15.46 5.88
N GLU A 87 -22.21 15.87 5.27
CA GLU A 87 -23.37 16.45 5.97
C GLU A 87 -24.50 15.44 6.21
N GLY A 88 -24.41 14.24 5.61
CA GLY A 88 -25.37 13.17 5.79
C GLY A 88 -24.90 11.87 5.14
N ILE A 89 -25.53 10.77 5.56
CA ILE A 89 -25.38 9.41 5.02
C ILE A 89 -26.76 8.88 4.61
#